data_AF-A0A9J7M9I6-F1
#
_entry.id   AF-A0A9J7M9I6-F1
#
_cell.length_a   1.000
_cell.length_b   1.000
_cell.length_c   1.000
_cell.angle_alpha   90.00
_cell.angle_beta   90.00
_cell.angle_gamma   90.00
#
_symmetry.space_group_name_H-M   'P 1'
#
loop_
_entity.id
_entity.type
_entity.pdbx_description
1 polymer ?
#
loop_
_entity_poly.entity_id
_entity_poly.type
_entity_poly.pdbx_seq_one_letter_code
_entity_poly.pdbx_strand_id
1 'polypeptide(L)'
;MANRGQQGISKYFYDIAEEVPADKWKDFARKLQMQEVKIGRIEVEENGMVKECCMKVLHQWRMKNGRKATPEVLRKALDDAELGDIAEIIKEEPEVRMPVQETSGNSSGAHPPTTQYSQPSSGDSKRSYTGLQPEAMDCEDYDDSLLDL
;
A
#
# COMPACT_ATOMS: atom_id res chain seq x y z
N MET A 1 -13.07 19.81 -1.16
CA MET A 1 -13.94 18.93 -1.98
C MET A 1 -13.74 17.50 -1.49
N ALA A 2 -14.69 16.97 -0.70
CA ALA A 2 -14.59 15.60 -0.18
C ALA A 2 -14.97 14.62 -1.29
N ASN A 3 -13.99 13.85 -1.76
CA ASN A 3 -14.16 12.89 -2.84
C ASN A 3 -14.98 11.68 -2.33
N ARG A 4 -16.32 11.81 -2.30
CA ARG A 4 -17.26 10.76 -1.86
C ARG A 4 -17.53 9.71 -2.96
N GLY A 5 -16.53 9.38 -3.77
CA GLY A 5 -16.64 8.45 -4.90
C GLY A 5 -16.02 7.07 -4.67
N GLN A 6 -15.53 6.75 -3.47
CA GLN A 6 -14.79 5.51 -3.22
C GLN A 6 -15.27 4.72 -1.99
N GLN A 7 -16.57 4.76 -1.70
CA GLN A 7 -17.19 3.76 -0.82
C GLN A 7 -17.34 2.43 -1.57
N GLY A 8 -16.21 1.89 -2.06
CA GLY A 8 -16.12 0.55 -2.62
C GLY A 8 -16.14 -0.49 -1.50
N ILE A 9 -15.44 -1.59 -1.71
CA ILE A 9 -15.39 -2.73 -0.78
C ILE A 9 -15.00 -2.37 0.68
N SER A 10 -14.34 -1.24 0.93
CA SER A 10 -13.97 -0.81 2.28
C SER A 10 -15.15 -0.55 3.22
N LYS A 11 -16.36 -0.35 2.69
CA LYS A 11 -17.55 -0.21 3.53
C LYS A 11 -17.83 -1.46 4.39
N TYR A 12 -17.38 -2.63 3.93
CA TYR A 12 -17.58 -3.90 4.63
C TYR A 12 -16.47 -4.24 5.63
N PHE A 13 -15.37 -3.45 5.69
CA PHE A 13 -14.19 -3.86 6.45
C PHE A 13 -14.41 -3.93 7.95
N TYR A 14 -15.22 -3.01 8.48
CA TYR A 14 -15.54 -2.99 9.90
C TYR A 14 -16.39 -4.21 10.28
N ASP A 15 -17.45 -4.48 9.53
CA ASP A 15 -18.35 -5.62 9.76
C ASP A 15 -17.60 -6.94 9.68
N ILE A 16 -16.75 -7.11 8.65
CA ILE A 16 -15.91 -8.31 8.51
C ILE A 16 -14.94 -8.43 9.70
N ALA A 17 -14.29 -7.34 10.10
CA ALA A 17 -13.32 -7.38 11.20
C ALA A 17 -13.96 -7.65 12.57
N GLU A 18 -15.25 -7.33 12.74
CA GLU A 18 -16.02 -7.59 13.95
C GLU A 18 -16.46 -9.05 14.05
N GLU A 19 -16.79 -9.68 12.92
CA GLU A 19 -17.28 -11.06 12.87
C GLU A 19 -16.15 -12.11 12.79
N VAL A 20 -14.94 -11.73 12.35
CA VAL A 20 -13.83 -12.68 12.18
C VAL A 20 -13.32 -13.21 13.54
N PRO A 21 -13.31 -14.54 13.75
CA PRO A 21 -12.77 -15.15 14.97
C PRO A 21 -11.27 -14.94 15.18
N ALA A 22 -10.86 -14.92 16.45
CA ALA A 22 -9.48 -14.72 16.89
C ALA A 22 -8.49 -15.78 16.39
N ASP A 23 -8.96 -17.01 16.20
CA ASP A 23 -8.19 -18.13 15.69
C ASP A 23 -8.09 -18.13 14.16
N LYS A 24 -9.01 -17.47 13.46
CA LYS A 24 -9.13 -17.51 12.00
C LYS A 24 -8.59 -16.30 11.26
N TRP A 25 -8.38 -15.16 11.93
CA TRP A 25 -7.91 -13.93 11.24
C TRP A 25 -6.55 -14.10 10.54
N LYS A 26 -5.64 -14.92 11.10
CA LYS A 26 -4.34 -15.21 10.48
C LYS A 26 -4.48 -16.05 9.22
N ASP A 27 -5.35 -17.07 9.25
CA ASP A 27 -5.64 -17.89 8.07
C ASP A 27 -6.27 -17.04 6.97
N PHE A 28 -7.22 -16.20 7.33
CA PHE A 28 -7.80 -15.22 6.42
C PHE A 28 -6.74 -14.29 5.80
N ALA A 29 -5.82 -13.76 6.60
CA ALA A 29 -4.72 -12.94 6.09
C ALA A 29 -3.80 -13.71 5.12
N ARG A 30 -3.54 -15.00 5.37
CA ARG A 30 -2.78 -15.87 4.46
C ARG A 30 -3.52 -16.09 3.14
N LYS A 31 -4.85 -16.27 3.16
CA LYS A 31 -5.67 -16.38 1.93
C LYS A 31 -5.67 -15.10 1.11
N LEU A 32 -5.54 -13.94 1.75
CA LEU A 32 -5.30 -12.65 1.09
C LEU A 32 -3.86 -12.48 0.57
N GLN A 33 -3.03 -13.52 0.61
CA GLN A 33 -1.62 -13.52 0.21
C GLN A 33 -0.78 -12.48 0.97
N MET A 34 -1.10 -12.29 2.25
CA MET A 34 -0.25 -11.56 3.18
C MET A 34 0.95 -12.44 3.56
N GLN A 35 2.13 -11.84 3.66
CA GLN A 35 3.33 -12.56 4.09
C GLN A 35 3.27 -12.81 5.61
N GLU A 36 3.73 -13.99 6.06
CA GLU A 36 3.70 -14.37 7.48
C GLU A 36 4.42 -13.37 8.39
N VAL A 37 5.55 -12.83 7.92
CA VAL A 37 6.29 -11.77 8.62
C VAL A 37 5.43 -10.52 8.85
N LYS A 38 4.58 -10.16 7.89
CA LYS A 38 3.65 -9.03 8.04
C LYS A 38 2.51 -9.35 8.99
N ILE A 39 2.00 -10.58 8.95
CA ILE A 39 0.93 -11.03 9.86
C ILE A 39 1.42 -10.95 11.31
N GLY A 40 2.61 -11.51 11.60
CA GLY A 40 3.21 -11.42 12.93
C GLY A 40 3.50 -9.98 13.36
N ARG A 41 3.93 -9.12 12.42
CA ARG A 41 4.14 -7.70 12.75
C ARG A 41 2.84 -6.97 13.09
N ILE A 42 1.76 -7.23 12.36
CA ILE A 42 0.43 -6.65 12.64
C ILE A 42 -0.07 -7.11 14.01
N GLU A 43 0.09 -8.39 14.35
CA GLU A 43 -0.32 -8.91 15.67
C GLU A 43 0.36 -8.17 16.82
N VAL A 44 1.65 -7.89 16.68
CA VAL A 44 2.42 -7.13 17.67
C VAL A 44 2.03 -5.65 17.66
N GLU A 45 1.90 -5.03 16.48
CA GLU A 45 1.52 -3.62 16.33
C GLU A 45 0.16 -3.30 16.97
N GLU A 46 -0.82 -4.18 16.78
CA GLU A 46 -2.20 -3.99 17.26
C GLU A 46 -2.44 -4.66 18.63
N ASN A 47 -1.36 -5.02 19.34
CA ASN A 47 -1.40 -5.57 20.70
C ASN A 47 -2.32 -6.81 20.82
N GLY A 48 -2.37 -7.65 19.80
CA GLY A 48 -3.20 -8.85 19.72
C GLY A 48 -4.71 -8.59 19.58
N MET A 49 -5.14 -7.35 19.36
CA MET A 49 -6.55 -7.03 19.13
C MET A 49 -6.97 -7.51 17.75
N VAL A 50 -7.74 -8.60 17.72
CA VAL A 50 -8.16 -9.29 16.48
C VAL A 50 -8.84 -8.36 15.50
N LYS A 51 -9.77 -7.52 15.99
CA LYS A 51 -10.49 -6.55 15.17
C LYS A 51 -9.55 -5.57 14.46
N GLU A 52 -8.62 -4.98 15.20
CA GLU A 52 -7.63 -4.05 14.65
C GLU A 52 -6.66 -4.78 13.69
N CYS A 53 -6.26 -6.01 14.02
CA CYS A 53 -5.46 -6.86 13.14
C CYS A 53 -6.17 -7.11 11.79
N CYS A 54 -7.44 -7.52 11.84
CA CYS A 54 -8.29 -7.73 10.67
C CYS A 54 -8.43 -6.46 9.84
N MET A 55 -8.73 -5.32 10.48
CA MET A 55 -8.81 -4.04 9.78
C MET A 55 -7.50 -3.69 9.07
N LYS A 56 -6.37 -3.85 9.75
CA LYS A 56 -5.04 -3.57 9.19
C LYS A 56 -4.73 -4.48 7.99
N VAL A 57 -5.09 -5.75 8.08
CA VAL A 57 -4.96 -6.74 6.99
C VAL A 57 -5.80 -6.33 5.78
N LEU A 58 -7.06 -5.98 5.98
CA LEU A 58 -7.99 -5.57 4.92
C LEU A 58 -7.53 -4.29 4.22
N HIS A 59 -7.07 -3.30 4.99
CA HIS A 59 -6.51 -2.07 4.45
C HIS A 59 -5.23 -2.32 3.63
N GLN A 60 -4.29 -3.13 4.14
CA GLN A 60 -3.07 -3.47 3.41
C GLN A 60 -3.37 -4.25 2.13
N TRP A 61 -4.32 -5.19 2.18
CA TRP A 61 -4.75 -5.93 1.00
C TRP A 61 -5.34 -5.01 -0.06
N ARG A 62 -6.22 -4.06 0.32
CA ARG A 62 -6.79 -3.07 -0.61
C ARG A 62 -5.71 -2.17 -1.20
N MET A 63 -4.75 -1.70 -0.39
CA MET A 63 -3.65 -0.86 -0.85
C MET A 63 -2.75 -1.60 -1.86
N LYS A 64 -2.46 -2.89 -1.61
CA LYS A 64 -1.63 -3.72 -2.49
C LYS A 64 -2.31 -4.05 -3.82
N ASN A 65 -3.62 -4.30 -3.81
CA ASN A 65 -4.37 -4.73 -4.99
C ASN A 65 -5.03 -3.58 -5.77
N GLY A 66 -5.25 -2.43 -5.12
CA GLY A 66 -5.85 -1.24 -5.73
C GLY A 66 -7.20 -1.56 -6.37
N ARG A 67 -7.30 -1.39 -7.70
CA ARG A 67 -8.51 -1.70 -8.48
C ARG A 67 -8.85 -3.19 -8.56
N LYS A 68 -7.89 -4.08 -8.28
CA LYS A 68 -8.11 -5.54 -8.22
C LYS A 68 -8.67 -6.00 -6.87
N ALA A 69 -8.80 -5.10 -5.90
CA ALA A 69 -9.42 -5.39 -4.60
C ALA A 69 -10.95 -5.42 -4.75
N THR A 70 -11.46 -6.45 -5.43
CA THR A 70 -12.88 -6.58 -5.73
C THR A 70 -13.63 -7.40 -4.66
N PRO A 71 -14.96 -7.20 -4.51
CA PRO A 71 -15.80 -7.97 -3.58
C PRO A 71 -15.63 -9.48 -3.70
N GLU A 72 -15.48 -9.98 -4.91
CA GLU A 72 -15.41 -11.41 -5.23
C GLU A 72 -14.11 -12.03 -4.73
N VAL A 73 -12.99 -11.31 -4.85
CA VAL A 73 -11.69 -11.77 -4.32
C VAL A 73 -11.73 -11.84 -2.80
N LEU A 74 -12.38 -10.87 -2.14
CA LEU A 74 -12.53 -10.85 -0.69
C LEU A 74 -13.44 -11.98 -0.20
N ARG A 75 -14.60 -12.16 -0.85
CA ARG A 75 -15.55 -13.24 -0.55
C ARG A 75 -14.87 -14.61 -0.69
N LYS A 76 -14.16 -14.83 -1.79
CA LYS A 76 -13.40 -16.06 -2.01
C LYS A 76 -12.34 -16.30 -0.93
N ALA A 77 -11.65 -15.25 -0.47
CA ALA A 77 -10.65 -15.40 0.58
C ALA A 77 -11.27 -15.73 1.95
N LEU A 78 -12.48 -15.22 2.23
CA LEU A 78 -13.27 -15.60 3.40
C LEU A 78 -13.72 -17.07 3.30
N ASP A 79 -14.29 -17.48 2.16
CA ASP A 79 -14.68 -18.87 1.91
C ASP A 79 -13.50 -19.85 2.07
N ASP A 80 -12.37 -19.53 1.44
CA ASP A 80 -11.15 -20.35 1.50
C ASP A 80 -10.53 -20.39 2.92
N ALA A 81 -10.98 -19.51 3.83
CA ALA A 81 -10.60 -19.47 5.25
C ALA A 81 -11.67 -20.11 6.17
N GLU A 82 -12.69 -20.76 5.61
CA GLU A 82 -13.85 -21.32 6.33
C GLU A 82 -14.72 -20.25 7.01
N LEU A 83 -14.76 -19.04 6.45
CA LEU A 83 -15.53 -17.89 6.93
C LEU A 83 -16.66 -17.52 5.96
N GLY A 84 -17.29 -18.54 5.34
CA GLY A 84 -18.34 -18.33 4.33
C GLY A 84 -19.53 -17.53 4.84
N ASP A 85 -19.91 -17.71 6.11
CA ASP A 85 -21.01 -16.96 6.74
C ASP A 85 -20.72 -15.45 6.80
N ILE A 86 -19.45 -15.06 6.98
CA ILE A 86 -19.01 -13.65 6.97
C ILE A 86 -18.97 -13.11 5.53
N ALA A 87 -18.71 -13.99 4.56
CA ALA A 87 -18.66 -13.65 3.16
C ALA A 87 -20.01 -13.12 2.63
N GLU A 88 -21.13 -13.56 3.23
CA GLU A 88 -22.49 -13.09 2.95
C GLU A 88 -22.74 -11.61 3.33
N ILE A 89 -21.90 -11.02 4.19
CA ILE A 89 -21.96 -9.58 4.51
C ILE A 89 -21.66 -8.73 3.26
N ILE A 90 -20.85 -9.27 2.35
CA ILE A 90 -20.44 -8.60 1.13
C ILE A 90 -21.55 -8.73 0.09
N LYS A 91 -22.41 -7.72 0.03
CA LYS A 91 -23.45 -7.63 -1.01
C LYS A 91 -22.80 -7.37 -2.36
N GLU A 92 -23.15 -8.19 -3.36
CA GLU A 92 -22.91 -7.88 -4.77
C GLU A 92 -23.71 -6.64 -5.12
N GLU A 93 -23.01 -5.51 -5.23
CA GLU A 93 -23.56 -4.36 -5.91
C GLU A 93 -23.45 -4.68 -7.40
N PRO A 94 -24.55 -4.69 -8.17
CA PRO A 94 -24.46 -5.02 -9.58
C PRO A 94 -23.54 -4.00 -10.24
N GLU A 95 -22.36 -4.44 -10.67
CA GLU A 95 -21.45 -3.69 -11.52
C GLU A 95 -22.24 -3.26 -12.76
N VAL A 96 -22.75 -2.02 -12.75
CA VAL A 96 -23.32 -1.40 -13.94
C VAL A 96 -22.16 -1.20 -14.89
N ARG A 97 -21.91 -2.22 -15.72
CA ARG A 97 -20.99 -2.16 -16.86
C ARG A 97 -21.46 -1.01 -17.76
N MET A 98 -20.81 0.15 -17.62
CA MET A 98 -20.96 1.19 -18.64
C MET A 98 -20.34 0.65 -19.95
N PRO A 99 -21.03 0.77 -21.10
CA PRO A 99 -20.58 0.18 -22.34
C PRO A 99 -19.22 0.75 -22.74
N VAL A 100 -18.27 -0.15 -23.02
CA VAL A 100 -16.99 0.15 -23.65
C VAL A 100 -17.30 0.83 -24.98
N GLN A 101 -17.02 2.14 -25.06
CA GLN A 101 -17.07 2.83 -26.34
C GLN A 101 -15.88 2.35 -27.18
N GLU A 102 -16.16 1.45 -28.12
CA GLU A 102 -15.32 1.22 -29.28
C GLU A 102 -15.10 2.55 -30.01
N THR A 103 -13.94 3.18 -29.84
CA THR A 103 -13.46 4.15 -30.82
C THR A 103 -12.84 3.37 -31.97
N SER A 104 -13.71 2.82 -32.80
CA SER A 104 -13.39 2.35 -34.14
C SER A 104 -13.02 3.55 -35.03
N GLY A 105 -11.79 3.53 -35.57
CA GLY A 105 -11.55 3.96 -36.96
C GLY A 105 -10.68 5.20 -37.22
N ASN A 106 -9.44 4.92 -37.64
CA ASN A 106 -8.64 5.57 -38.72
C ASN A 106 -8.19 7.04 -38.52
N SER A 107 -6.92 7.41 -38.72
CA SER A 107 -6.22 7.35 -40.01
C SER A 107 -4.77 7.88 -39.94
N SER A 108 -3.92 7.24 -40.75
CA SER A 108 -2.71 7.68 -41.46
C SER A 108 -1.94 8.96 -41.08
N GLY A 109 -0.65 8.71 -40.82
CA GLY A 109 0.56 9.43 -41.23
C GLY A 109 0.53 10.88 -41.73
N ALA A 110 1.36 11.72 -41.10
CA ALA A 110 2.27 12.66 -41.76
C ALA A 110 3.29 13.19 -40.74
N HIS A 111 4.58 13.21 -41.10
CA HIS A 111 5.65 14.03 -40.52
C HIS A 111 6.01 15.14 -41.54
N PRO A 112 6.85 16.14 -41.19
CA PRO A 112 6.85 17.11 -40.09
C PRO A 112 6.70 18.56 -40.66
N PRO A 113 7.07 19.64 -39.93
CA PRO A 113 8.34 20.27 -40.32
C PRO A 113 9.20 20.82 -39.18
N THR A 114 10.49 20.92 -39.50
CA THR A 114 11.59 21.58 -38.81
C THR A 114 11.39 23.09 -38.62
N THR A 115 11.64 23.59 -37.41
CA THR A 115 12.13 24.96 -37.11
C THR A 115 12.99 24.86 -35.85
N GLN A 116 14.31 24.71 -35.96
CA GLN A 116 15.33 25.77 -35.94
C GLN A 116 15.35 26.64 -34.66
N TYR A 117 16.42 26.40 -33.88
CA TYR A 117 17.22 27.35 -33.08
C TYR A 117 16.57 28.15 -31.93
N SER A 118 17.07 27.90 -30.71
CA SER A 118 17.98 28.85 -30.02
C SER A 118 18.65 28.19 -28.80
N GLN A 119 19.95 27.92 -28.92
CA GLN A 119 20.85 27.78 -27.77
C GLN A 119 21.37 29.17 -27.39
N PRO A 120 21.52 29.46 -26.10
CA PRO A 120 22.64 30.26 -25.65
C PRO A 120 23.71 29.38 -24.99
N SER A 121 24.93 29.73 -25.36
CA SER A 121 26.21 29.13 -25.04
C SER A 121 26.65 29.40 -23.61
N SER A 122 27.34 28.41 -23.04
CA SER A 122 28.52 28.51 -22.17
C SER A 122 28.56 29.58 -21.08
N GLY A 123 28.40 29.12 -19.84
CA GLY A 123 28.98 29.74 -18.65
C GLY A 123 29.73 28.68 -17.85
N ASP A 124 31.04 28.66 -18.02
CA ASP A 124 32.02 27.92 -17.23
C ASP A 124 31.83 28.21 -15.72
N SER A 125 31.65 27.18 -14.89
CA SER A 125 31.92 27.32 -13.46
C SER A 125 32.33 25.99 -12.84
N LYS A 126 33.64 25.75 -12.99
CA LYS A 126 34.56 25.13 -12.03
C LYS A 126 33.95 24.30 -10.89
N ARG A 127 34.20 22.99 -11.01
CA ARG A 127 34.75 22.10 -9.98
C ARG A 127 35.14 22.80 -8.66
N SER A 128 34.44 22.44 -7.59
CA SER A 128 34.99 22.35 -6.23
C SER A 128 34.30 21.20 -5.51
N TYR A 129 34.89 20.00 -5.59
CA TYR A 129 34.63 18.95 -4.60
C TYR A 129 35.63 19.18 -3.48
N THR A 130 35.26 20.05 -2.55
CA THR A 130 35.83 20.14 -1.21
C THR A 130 34.78 19.51 -0.31
N GLY A 131 34.97 18.26 0.11
CA GLY A 131 35.83 18.00 1.25
C GLY A 131 35.01 18.21 2.52
N LEU A 132 34.04 17.32 2.78
CA LEU A 132 33.55 17.10 4.13
C LEU A 132 34.32 15.90 4.67
N GLN A 133 35.38 16.22 5.40
CA GLN A 133 36.02 15.27 6.31
C GLN A 133 34.97 14.73 7.28
N PRO A 134 35.12 13.47 7.74
CA PRO A 134 34.49 13.05 8.98
C PRO A 134 35.10 13.91 10.08
N GLU A 135 34.33 14.87 10.57
CA GLU A 135 34.71 15.62 11.75
C GLU A 135 34.85 14.60 12.87
N ALA A 136 36.01 14.65 13.49
CA ALA A 136 36.43 13.74 14.53
C ALA A 136 35.29 13.60 15.54
N MET A 137 34.99 12.34 15.86
CA MET A 137 34.35 12.01 17.11
C MET A 137 35.32 12.49 18.18
N ASP A 138 35.11 13.70 18.68
CA ASP A 138 35.81 14.23 19.84
C ASP A 138 35.50 13.26 20.98
N CYS A 139 36.48 12.40 21.27
CA CYS A 139 36.51 11.60 22.48
C CYS A 139 36.82 12.55 23.64
N GLU A 140 35.88 13.43 23.96
CA GLU A 140 35.95 14.24 25.17
C GLU A 140 35.24 13.47 26.30
N ASP A 141 36.06 13.11 27.29
CA ASP A 141 35.70 12.79 28.67
C ASP A 141 34.92 11.48 28.93
N TYR A 142 35.61 10.34 28.76
CA TYR A 142 35.39 9.24 29.67
C TYR A 142 36.09 9.62 30.98
N ASP A 143 35.32 10.06 31.97
CA ASP A 143 35.80 10.34 33.33
C ASP A 143 36.38 9.04 33.92
N ASP A 144 37.70 8.91 33.81
CA ASP A 144 38.53 7.87 34.42
C ASP A 144 38.81 8.28 35.88
N SER A 145 37.76 8.36 36.71
CA SER A 145 37.92 8.55 38.15
C SER A 145 36.67 8.20 38.96
N LEU A 146 36.27 6.92 38.91
CA LEU A 146 35.69 6.29 40.11
C LEU A 146 36.10 4.81 40.22
N LEU A 147 37.41 4.61 40.33
CA LEU A 147 37.97 3.51 41.11
C LEU A 147 38.05 3.95 42.58
N ASP A 148 37.89 2.95 43.45
CA ASP A 148 38.18 2.89 44.89
C ASP A 148 37.06 3.10 45.92
N LEU A 149 36.77 1.94 46.56
CA LEU A 149 36.09 1.60 47.82
C LEU A 149 34.57 1.31 47.79
#